data_AF-A0A9Q0I2B0-F1
#
_entry.id   AF-A0A9Q0I2B0-F1
#
_cell.length_a   1.000
_cell.length_b   1.000
_cell.length_c   1.000
_cell.angle_alpha   90.00
_cell.angle_beta   90.00
_cell.angle_gamma   90.00
#
_symmetry.space_group_name_H-M   'P 1'
#
loop_
_entity.id
_entity.type
_entity.pdbx_description
1 polymer ?
#
loop_
_entity_poly.entity_id
_entity_poly.type
_entity_poly.pdbx_seq_one_letter_code
_entity_poly.pdbx_strand_id
1 'polypeptide(L)' 'MGSCRETKLNRMERHNKLCSLLAREGAKKKWEVFCERRVTKRDCSWAVPDLIFVRKDTLLVVDITVRSDGSLDWLTK' A
#
# COMPACT_ATOMS: atom_id res chain seq x y z
N MET A 1 2.18 9.53 18.04
CA MET A 1 2.80 8.22 18.36
C MET A 1 3.32 7.52 17.09
N GLY A 2 4.25 8.12 16.34
CA GLY A 2 4.76 7.56 15.08
C GLY A 2 6.28 7.61 14.91
N SER A 3 6.98 8.14 15.92
CA SER A 3 8.42 8.43 15.91
C SER A 3 9.26 7.42 16.70
N CYS A 4 8.63 6.48 17.42
CA CYS A 4 9.38 5.44 18.13
C CYS A 4 9.93 4.41 17.13
N ARG A 5 11.25 4.26 17.10
CA ARG A 5 12.00 3.48 16.10
C ARG A 5 11.53 2.02 16.02
N GLU A 6 11.27 1.39 17.17
CA GLU A 6 10.80 0.01 17.24
C GLU A 6 9.40 -0.14 16.64
N THR A 7 8.47 0.77 16.98
CA THR A 7 7.13 0.76 16.41
C THR A 7 7.12 1.03 14.91
N LYS A 8 8.10 1.80 14.40
CA LYS A 8 8.26 2.08 12.97
C LYS A 8 8.76 0.86 12.20
N LEU A 9 9.72 0.10 12.75
CA LEU A 9 10.21 -1.14 12.16
C LEU A 9 9.10 -2.19 12.10
N ASN A 10 8.41 -2.43 13.21
CA ASN A 10 7.29 -3.37 13.27
C ASN A 10 6.12 -2.93 12.37
N ARG A 11 5.93 -1.62 12.15
CA ARG A 11 4.96 -1.11 11.18
C ARG A 11 5.39 -1.41 9.74
N MET A 12 6.66 -1.18 9.41
CA MET A 12 7.20 -1.41 8.07
C MET A 12 7.17 -2.90 7.70
N GLU A 13 7.54 -3.79 8.62
CA GLU A 13 7.48 -5.24 8.38
C GLU A 13 6.04 -5.72 8.13
N ARG A 14 5.08 -5.26 8.93
CA ARG A 14 3.66 -5.57 8.72
C ARG A 14 3.14 -5.03 7.39
N HIS A 15 3.51 -3.80 7.06
CA HIS A 15 3.17 -3.17 5.79
C HIS A 15 3.71 -3.98 4.61
N ASN A 16 5.01 -4.29 4.60
CA ASN A 16 5.65 -5.07 3.53
C ASN A 16 5.06 -6.48 3.39
N LYS A 17 4.71 -7.12 4.52
CA LYS A 17 4.02 -8.41 4.53
C LYS A 17 2.65 -8.33 3.86
N LEU A 18 1.88 -7.28 4.14
CA LEU A 18 0.58 -7.04 3.50
C LEU A 18 0.73 -6.72 2.01
N CYS A 19 1.71 -5.88 1.64
CA CYS A 19 2.02 -5.60 0.23
C CYS A 19 2.31 -6.89 -0.53
N SER A 20 3.16 -7.75 0.04
CA SER A 20 3.55 -9.04 -0.55
C SER A 20 2.36 -10.00 -0.67
N LEU A 21 1.50 -10.07 0.35
CA LEU A 21 0.30 -10.89 0.34
C LEU A 21 -0.67 -10.44 -0.75
N LEU A 22 -0.97 -9.15 -0.81
CA LEU A 22 -1.90 -8.58 -1.79
C LEU A 22 -1.37 -8.71 -3.21
N ALA A 23 -0.06 -8.50 -3.42
CA ALA A 23 0.57 -8.73 -4.72
C ALA A 23 0.43 -10.18 -5.19
N ARG A 24 0.69 -11.15 -4.30
CA ARG A 24 0.51 -12.58 -4.59
C ARG A 24 -0.93 -12.92 -4.93
N GLU A 25 -1.89 -12.42 -4.17
CA GLU A 25 -3.31 -12.67 -4.42
C GLU A 25 -3.81 -12.00 -5.71
N GLY A 26 -3.30 -10.80 -6.03
CA GLY A 26 -3.52 -10.14 -7.31
C GLY A 26 -3.04 -10.97 -8.49
N ALA A 27 -1.79 -11.44 -8.43
CA ALA A 27 -1.19 -12.27 -9.46
C ALA A 27 -1.99 -13.56 -9.69
N LYS A 28 -2.42 -14.26 -8.63
CA LYS A 28 -3.31 -15.44 -8.72
C LYS A 28 -4.62 -15.14 -9.43
N LYS A 29 -5.16 -13.93 -9.24
CA LYS A 29 -6.39 -13.45 -9.88
C LYS A 29 -6.16 -12.80 -11.26
N LYS A 30 -4.99 -13.02 -11.85
CA LYS A 30 -4.57 -12.51 -13.17
C LYS A 30 -4.53 -10.97 -13.24
N TRP A 31 -4.19 -10.33 -12.13
CA TRP A 31 -3.80 -8.92 -12.14
C TRP A 31 -2.29 -8.82 -12.33
N GLU A 32 -1.87 -7.86 -13.15
CA GLU A 32 -0.50 -7.40 -13.13
C GLU A 32 -0.34 -6.47 -11.92
N VAL A 33 0.63 -6.73 -11.05
CA VAL A 33 0.83 -5.96 -9.81
C VAL A 33 2.21 -5.31 -9.83
N PHE A 34 2.24 -4.01 -9.56
CA PHE A 34 3.46 -3.23 -9.40
C PHE A 34 3.57 -2.77 -7.95
N CYS A 35 4.71 -3.02 -7.32
CA CYS A 35 5.00 -2.58 -5.95
C CYS A 35 5.87 -1.32 -5.98
N GLU A 36 5.60 -0.36 -5.08
CA GLU A 36 6.39 0.87 -4.87
C GLU A 36 6.75 1.62 -6.16
N ARG A 37 5.86 1.56 -7.16
CA ARG A 37 6.15 2.13 -8.48
C ARG A 37 6.02 3.64 -8.39
N ARG A 38 7.13 4.36 -8.59
CA ARG A 38 7.12 5.82 -8.72
C ARG A 38 6.25 6.21 -9.92
N VAL A 39 5.13 6.86 -9.65
CA VAL A 39 4.25 7.43 -10.67
C VAL A 39 4.51 8.92 -10.75
N THR A 40 5.02 9.36 -11.89
CA THR A 40 5.14 10.78 -12.21
C THR A 40 3.77 11.29 -12.63
N LYS A 41 3.23 12.25 -11.89
CA LYS A 41 2.04 13.00 -12.32
C LYS A 41 2.45 14.03 -13.39
N ARG A 42 1.46 14.52 -14.15
CA ARG A 42 1.66 15.55 -15.20
C ARG A 42 2.17 16.88 -14.65
N ASP A 43 2.01 17.12 -13.35
CA ASP A 43 2.49 18.30 -12.63
C ASP A 43 3.92 18.11 -12.06
N CYS A 44 4.65 17.08 -12.51
CA CYS A 44 5.97 16.69 -11.99
C CYS A 44 5.98 16.30 -10.49
N SER A 45 4.81 16.15 -9.84
CA SER A 45 4.75 15.59 -8.49
C SER A 45 4.85 14.07 -8.55
N TRP A 46 5.53 13.51 -7.56
CA TRP A 46 5.72 12.06 -7.43
C TRP A 46 4.73 11.51 -6.43
N ALA A 47 3.94 10.52 -6.85
CA ALA A 47 3.23 9.65 -5.94
C ALA A 47 3.90 8.28 -5.97
N VAL A 48 4.18 7.72 -4.79
CA VAL A 48 4.68 6.36 -4.65
C VAL A 48 3.60 5.57 -3.94
N PRO A 49 2.59 5.06 -4.67
CA PRO A 49 1.62 4.15 -4.07
C PRO A 49 2.33 2.84 -3.70
N ASP A 50 1.84 2.18 -2.66
CA ASP A 50 2.41 0.91 -2.21
C ASP A 50 2.22 -0.18 -3.27
N LEU A 51 1.02 -0.24 -3.86
CA LEU A 51 0.68 -1.18 -4.92
C LEU A 51 -0.17 -0.54 -6.02
N ILE A 52 0.05 -1.01 -7.25
CA ILE A 52 -0.80 -0.72 -8.41
C ILE A 52 -1.19 -2.05 -9.05
N PHE A 53 -2.49 -2.29 -9.19
CA PHE A 53 -3.03 -3.46 -9.88
C PHE A 53 -3.59 -3.02 -11.23
N VAL A 54 -3.24 -3.74 -12.28
CA VAL A 54 -3.72 -3.49 -13.64
C VAL A 54 -4.35 -4.76 -14.19
N ARG A 55 -5.54 -4.63 -14.76
CA ARG A 55 -6.21 -5.71 -15.49
C ARG A 55 -7.13 -5.14 -16.54
N LYS A 56 -6.81 -5.41 -17.81
CA LYS A 56 -7.50 -4.86 -18.98
C LYS A 56 -7.51 -3.32 -18.94
N ASP A 57 -8.68 -2.73 -18.88
CA ASP A 57 -9.00 -1.30 -18.81
C ASP A 57 -9.17 -0.80 -17.37
N THR A 58 -8.97 -1.66 -16.37
CA THR A 58 -9.08 -1.30 -14.96
C THR A 58 -7.71 -1.14 -14.31
N LEU A 59 -7.53 -0.03 -13.58
CA LEU A 59 -6.38 0.24 -12.73
C LEU A 59 -6.86 0.49 -11.30
N LEU A 60 -6.22 -0.15 -10.32
CA LEU A 60 -6.46 0.07 -8.90
C LEU A 60 -5.15 0.52 -8.24
N VAL A 61 -5.19 1.68 -7.60
CA VAL A 61 -4.10 2.18 -6.75
C VAL A 61 -4.45 1.84 -5.31
N VAL A 62 -3.55 1.16 -4.60
CA VAL A 62 -3.78 0.67 -3.23
C VAL A 62 -2.68 1.21 -2.32
N ASP A 63 -3.09 1.91 -1.27
CA ASP A 63 -2.23 2.41 -0.19
C ASP A 63 -2.59 1.70 1.12
N ILE A 64 -1.60 1.11 1.77
CA ILE A 64 -1.74 0.21 2.92
C ILE A 64 -1.33 0.95 4.18
N THR A 65 -2.32 1.38 4.92
CA THR A 65 -2.12 1.96 6.25
C THR A 65 -2.19 0.88 7.33
N VAL A 66 -1.07 0.62 8.01
CA VAL A 66 -1.02 -0.22 9.22
C VAL A 66 -0.93 0.65 10.46
N ARG A 67 -1.94 0.56 11.33
CA ARG A 67 -1.99 1.23 12.63
C ARG A 67 -1.77 0.24 13.78
N SER A 68 -1.18 0.73 14.88
CA SER A 68 -0.93 -0.09 16.08
C SER A 68 -2.02 0.04 17.13
N ASP A 69 -2.81 1.11 17.11
CA ASP A 69 -3.76 1.48 18.16
C ASP A 69 -5.09 0.72 18.09
N GLY A 70 -5.35 -0.03 17.01
CA GLY A 70 -6.53 -0.89 16.87
C GLY A 70 -7.88 -0.17 16.91
N SER A 71 -7.88 1.17 16.97
CA SER A 71 -9.07 1.99 17.05
C SER A 71 -9.78 2.07 15.69
N LEU A 72 -11.11 2.09 15.74
CA LEU A 72 -11.95 2.33 14.57
C LEU A 72 -12.32 3.81 14.40
N ASP A 73 -11.90 4.68 15.32
CA ASP A 73 -12.28 6.10 15.39
C ASP A 73 -11.97 6.90 14.11
N TRP A 74 -11.06 6.39 13.27
CA TRP A 74 -10.69 7.01 12.01
C TRP A 74 -11.54 6.56 10.81
N LEU A 75 -12.30 5.47 10.93
CA LEU A 75 -13.15 4.91 9.88
C LEU A 75 -14.56 5.52 9.87
N THR A 76 -15.02 6.09 10.98
CA THR A 76 -16.40 6.59 11.19
C THR A 76 -16.57 8.09 10.93
N LYS A 77 -15.76 8.70 10.06
CA LYS A 77 -15.94 10.11 9.68
C LYS A 77 -16.88 10.29 8.49
#